data_AF-A0A6C0QN81-F1
#
_entry.id   AF-A0A6C0QN81-F1
#
_cell.length_a   1.000
_cell.length_b   1.000
_cell.length_c   1.000
_cell.angle_alpha   90.00
_cell.angle_beta   90.00
_cell.angle_gamma   90.00
#
_symmetry.space_group_name_H-M   'P 1'
#
loop_
_entity.id
_entity.type
_entity.pdbx_description
1 polymer ?
#
loop_
_entity_poly.entity_id
_entity_poly.type
_entity_poly.pdbx_seq_one_letter_code
_entity_poly.pdbx_strand_id
1 'polypeptide(L)'
;MLRKTGYEGRSQISMVSLDELVPIDHLVRKIEYAIDFSFIYDLVRDVYCEDNGRPSIDPVVLIKIALIQCLFGIRSMRQTIKEIETNVAYRWFIGYDFSQPIPHFSTLGKNYVRRFRDTGLFEGIRSCLAWFH
;
A
#
# COMPACT_ATOMS: atom_id res chain seq x y z
N MET A 1 12.25 39.93 -7.04
CA MET A 1 13.53 39.38 -7.54
C MET A 1 13.31 37.93 -7.94
N LEU A 2 13.70 37.54 -9.16
CA LEU A 2 13.70 36.14 -9.59
C LEU A 2 14.95 35.45 -9.02
N ARG A 3 14.76 34.42 -8.19
CA ARG A 3 15.86 33.60 -7.65
C ARG A 3 15.91 32.30 -8.45
N LYS A 4 17.03 32.03 -9.14
CA LYS A 4 17.25 30.72 -9.75
C LYS A 4 17.62 29.73 -8.65
N THR A 5 16.73 28.79 -8.37
CA THR A 5 17.02 27.68 -7.47
C THR A 5 17.81 26.61 -8.26
N GLY A 6 18.98 26.23 -7.75
CA GLY A 6 19.77 25.11 -8.30
C GLY A 6 19.18 23.75 -7.93
N TYR A 7 19.76 22.67 -8.46
CA TYR A 7 19.33 21.29 -8.19
C TYR A 7 20.15 20.60 -7.08
N GLU A 8 20.95 21.37 -6.33
CA GLU A 8 21.86 20.90 -5.27
C GLU A 8 21.15 20.01 -4.23
N GLY A 9 19.89 20.32 -3.91
CA GLY A 9 19.08 19.56 -2.94
C GLY A 9 18.76 18.12 -3.35
N ARG A 10 18.94 17.72 -4.62
CA ARG A 10 18.64 16.35 -5.08
C ARG A 10 19.58 15.30 -4.52
N SER A 11 20.80 15.70 -4.16
CA SER A 11 21.84 14.79 -3.62
C SER A 11 22.04 14.96 -2.11
N GLN A 12 21.26 15.84 -1.47
CA GLN A 12 21.39 16.13 -0.05
C GLN A 12 20.81 14.98 0.79
N ILE A 13 21.58 14.51 1.76
CA ILE A 13 21.11 13.56 2.77
C ILE A 13 20.50 14.35 3.92
N SER A 14 19.27 14.02 4.30
CA SER A 14 18.52 14.67 5.38
C SER A 14 17.88 13.63 6.31
N MET A 15 17.85 13.91 7.61
CA MET A 15 17.10 13.11 8.58
C MET A 15 15.68 13.68 8.67
N VAL A 16 14.72 12.96 8.11
CA VAL A 16 13.30 13.35 8.06
C VAL A 16 12.44 12.16 8.43
N SER A 17 11.32 12.40 9.12
CA SER A 17 10.34 11.34 9.38
C SER A 17 9.43 11.17 8.16
N LEU A 18 9.05 9.92 7.88
CA LEU A 18 8.16 9.63 6.75
C LEU A 18 6.75 10.22 6.98
N ASP A 19 6.35 10.32 8.25
CA ASP A 19 5.10 10.96 8.67
C ASP A 19 5.07 12.46 8.28
N GLU A 20 6.12 13.22 8.57
CA GLU A 20 6.20 14.65 8.24
C GLU A 20 6.12 14.95 6.74
N LEU A 21 6.52 14.00 5.89
CA LEU A 21 6.50 14.16 4.44
C LEU A 21 5.10 13.99 3.84
N VAL A 22 4.14 13.44 4.59
CA VAL A 22 2.78 13.22 4.13
C VAL A 22 1.85 14.28 4.72
N PRO A 23 1.26 15.17 3.89
CA PRO A 23 0.36 16.22 4.37
C PRO A 23 -0.78 15.66 5.22
N ILE A 24 -1.14 16.37 6.29
CA ILE A 24 -2.17 15.96 7.25
C ILE A 24 -3.53 15.75 6.56
N ASP A 25 -3.83 16.54 5.53
CA ASP A 25 -5.07 16.52 4.76
C ASP A 25 -5.06 15.54 3.57
N HIS A 26 -3.96 14.80 3.36
CA HIS A 26 -3.82 13.82 2.30
C HIS A 26 -4.85 12.69 2.44
N LEU A 27 -5.36 12.20 1.30
CA LEU A 27 -6.44 11.20 1.27
C LEU A 27 -6.09 9.93 2.05
N VAL A 28 -4.87 9.42 1.90
CA VAL A 28 -4.44 8.20 2.61
C VAL A 28 -4.46 8.35 4.13
N ARG A 29 -4.19 9.55 4.68
CA ARG A 29 -4.31 9.81 6.12
C ARG A 29 -5.75 9.78 6.56
N LYS A 30 -6.64 10.42 5.79
CA LYS A 30 -8.09 10.40 6.06
C LYS A 30 -8.62 8.96 6.11
N ILE A 31 -8.13 8.10 5.22
CA ILE A 31 -8.52 6.69 5.16
C ILE A 31 -7.92 5.90 6.34
N GLU A 32 -6.64 6.09 6.65
CA GLU A 32 -5.98 5.45 7.79
C GLU A 32 -6.71 5.75 9.11
N TYR A 33 -7.22 6.98 9.28
CA TYR A 33 -8.00 7.36 10.46
C TYR A 33 -9.46 6.91 10.43
N ALA A 34 -10.03 6.71 9.24
CA ALA A 34 -11.44 6.35 9.09
C ALA A 34 -11.68 4.83 9.19
N ILE A 35 -10.66 4.02 8.92
CA ILE A 35 -10.76 2.57 8.86
C ILE A 35 -9.78 1.97 9.85
N ASP A 36 -10.29 1.29 10.87
CA ASP A 36 -9.48 0.33 11.62
C ASP A 36 -9.26 -0.89 10.73
N PHE A 37 -8.01 -1.19 10.40
CA PHE A 37 -7.63 -2.33 9.55
C PHE A 37 -7.44 -3.64 10.33
N SER A 38 -7.49 -3.61 11.66
CA SER A 38 -7.24 -4.79 12.51
C SER A 38 -8.20 -5.95 12.22
N PHE A 39 -9.44 -5.66 11.81
CA PHE A 39 -10.44 -6.67 11.44
C PHE A 39 -9.97 -7.62 10.33
N ILE A 40 -9.00 -7.20 9.51
CA ILE A 40 -8.45 -8.04 8.44
C ILE A 40 -7.77 -9.29 9.01
N TYR A 41 -7.08 -9.17 10.15
CA TYR A 41 -6.42 -10.32 10.79
C TYR A 41 -7.44 -11.38 11.21
N ASP A 42 -8.60 -10.96 11.71
CA ASP A 42 -9.68 -11.88 12.07
C ASP A 42 -10.25 -12.60 10.85
N LEU A 43 -10.40 -11.89 9.71
CA LEU A 43 -10.92 -12.45 8.47
C LEU A 43 -9.99 -13.48 7.82
N VAL A 44 -8.68 -13.36 8.01
CA VAL A 44 -7.70 -14.25 7.38
C VAL A 44 -7.09 -15.27 8.34
N ARG A 45 -7.54 -15.30 9.59
CA ARG A 45 -6.99 -16.14 10.65
C ARG A 45 -6.87 -17.61 10.25
N ASP A 46 -7.89 -18.16 9.60
CA ASP A 46 -7.93 -19.57 9.21
C ASP A 46 -7.02 -19.91 8.01
N VAL A 47 -6.58 -18.90 7.26
CA VAL A 47 -5.74 -19.04 6.04
C VAL A 47 -4.33 -18.44 6.20
N TYR A 48 -4.04 -17.84 7.35
CA TYR A 48 -2.71 -17.43 7.79
C TYR A 48 -2.26 -18.34 8.94
N CYS A 49 -1.28 -19.19 8.67
CA CYS A 49 -0.64 -19.97 9.73
C CYS A 49 0.40 -19.09 10.43
N GLU A 50 0.27 -18.92 11.75
CA GLU A 50 1.24 -18.17 12.57
C GLU A 50 2.61 -18.87 12.62
N ASP A 51 2.64 -20.20 12.49
CA ASP A 51 3.77 -21.02 12.93
C ASP A 51 4.56 -21.78 11.83
N ASN A 52 4.32 -21.56 10.53
CA ASN A 52 5.05 -22.29 9.48
C ASN A 52 5.37 -21.47 8.20
N GLY A 53 6.65 -21.09 8.03
CA GLY A 53 7.25 -20.74 6.73
C GLY A 53 7.98 -19.39 6.65
N ARG A 54 8.39 -19.01 5.43
CA ARG A 54 8.92 -17.66 5.12
C ARG A 54 7.89 -16.61 5.53
N PRO A 55 8.29 -15.44 6.09
CA PRO A 55 7.35 -14.39 6.47
C PRO A 55 6.46 -14.04 5.26
N SER A 56 5.17 -14.36 5.36
CA SER A 56 4.19 -13.89 4.39
C SER A 56 4.08 -12.38 4.51
N ILE A 57 3.71 -11.73 3.40
CA ILE A 57 3.35 -10.31 3.41
C ILE A 57 2.23 -10.12 4.43
N ASP A 58 2.27 -9.05 5.22
CA ASP A 58 1.18 -8.75 6.15
C ASP A 58 -0.16 -8.60 5.38
N PRO A 59 -1.26 -9.23 5.84
CA PRO A 59 -2.55 -9.17 5.16
C PRO A 59 -3.15 -7.76 5.10
N VAL A 60 -2.92 -6.90 6.08
CA VAL A 60 -3.31 -5.48 6.05
C VAL A 60 -2.56 -4.76 4.94
N VAL A 61 -1.26 -5.01 4.79
CA VAL A 61 -0.44 -4.42 3.70
C VAL A 61 -1.00 -4.84 2.34
N LEU A 62 -1.37 -6.11 2.16
CA LEU A 62 -1.98 -6.59 0.92
C LEU A 62 -3.26 -5.80 0.58
N ILE A 63 -4.15 -5.63 1.55
CA ILE A 63 -5.40 -4.90 1.35
C ILE A 63 -5.12 -3.42 1.06
N LYS A 64 -4.21 -2.78 1.79
CA LYS A 64 -3.84 -1.38 1.56
C LYS A 64 -3.25 -1.13 0.17
N ILE A 65 -2.46 -2.06 -0.36
CA ILE A 65 -1.95 -1.98 -1.74
C ILE A 65 -3.11 -1.99 -2.75
N ALA A 66 -4.08 -2.88 -2.57
CA ALA A 66 -5.25 -2.93 -3.46
C ALA A 66 -6.16 -1.71 -3.31
N LEU A 67 -6.27 -1.15 -2.11
CA LEU A 67 -6.97 0.11 -1.87
C LEU A 67 -6.28 1.25 -2.61
N ILE A 68 -4.94 1.37 -2.53
CA ILE A 68 -4.18 2.35 -3.32
C ILE A 68 -4.53 2.20 -4.82
N GLN A 69 -4.52 0.96 -5.33
CA GLN A 69 -4.86 0.73 -6.72
C GLN A 69 -6.26 1.25 -7.08
N CYS A 70 -7.30 0.95 -6.28
CA CYS A 70 -8.66 1.43 -6.57
C CYS A 70 -8.78 2.95 -6.40
N LEU A 71 -8.38 3.47 -5.24
CA LEU A 71 -8.60 4.87 -4.85
C LEU A 71 -7.93 5.86 -5.80
N PHE A 72 -6.76 5.50 -6.32
CA PHE A 72 -5.99 6.33 -7.24
C PHE A 72 -6.12 5.90 -8.70
N GLY A 73 -7.00 4.93 -9.01
CA GLY A 73 -7.30 4.51 -10.39
C GLY A 73 -6.10 3.92 -11.14
N ILE A 74 -5.21 3.20 -10.44
CA ILE A 74 -3.99 2.67 -11.04
C ILE A 74 -4.30 1.42 -11.88
N ARG A 75 -3.97 1.49 -13.16
CA ARG A 75 -4.38 0.51 -14.18
C ARG A 75 -3.89 -0.91 -13.98
N SER A 76 -2.85 -1.12 -13.17
CA SER A 76 -2.35 -2.48 -12.91
C SER A 76 -1.67 -2.61 -11.55
N MET A 77 -1.68 -3.81 -11.01
CA MET A 77 -0.96 -4.12 -9.77
C MET A 77 0.56 -3.90 -9.92
N ARG A 78 1.12 -4.23 -11.09
CA ARG A 78 2.54 -3.96 -11.38
C ARG A 78 2.86 -2.47 -11.32
N GLN A 79 1.99 -1.63 -11.89
CA GLN A 79 2.14 -0.18 -11.83
C GLN A 79 1.96 0.33 -10.41
N THR A 80 1.01 -0.22 -9.66
CA THR A 80 0.76 0.11 -8.24
C THR A 80 2.03 -0.09 -7.42
N ILE A 81 2.73 -1.21 -7.60
CA ILE A 81 3.98 -1.49 -6.89
C ILE A 81 5.08 -0.48 -7.26
N LYS A 82 5.24 -0.13 -8.55
CA LYS A 82 6.19 0.90 -8.97
C LYS A 82 5.89 2.28 -8.37
N GLU A 83 4.60 2.61 -8.25
CA GLU A 83 4.21 3.86 -7.60
C GLU A 83 4.49 3.83 -6.11
N ILE A 84 4.21 2.73 -5.41
CA ILE A 84 4.56 2.57 -4.00
C ILE A 84 6.08 2.66 -3.79
N GLU A 85 6.90 2.16 -4.72
CA GLU A 85 8.37 2.25 -4.59
C GLU A 85 8.87 3.68 -4.47
N THR A 86 8.18 4.65 -5.09
CA THR A 86 8.64 6.04 -5.25
C THR A 86 7.74 7.09 -4.57
N ASN A 87 6.49 6.75 -4.26
CA ASN A 87 5.52 7.65 -3.65
C ASN A 87 5.54 7.52 -2.12
N VAL A 88 5.97 8.60 -1.45
CA VAL A 88 6.09 8.66 0.00
C VAL A 88 4.76 8.44 0.71
N ALA A 89 3.66 9.01 0.18
CA ALA A 89 2.34 8.86 0.79
C ALA A 89 1.83 7.42 0.73
N TYR A 90 2.17 6.69 -0.34
CA TYR A 90 1.79 5.29 -0.47
C TYR A 90 2.61 4.39 0.45
N ARG A 91 3.92 4.65 0.57
CA ARG A 91 4.78 3.98 1.57
C ARG A 91 4.29 4.20 2.99
N TRP A 92 3.95 5.44 3.32
CA TRP A 92 3.38 5.80 4.62
C TRP A 92 2.11 4.99 4.90
N PHE A 93 1.20 4.95 3.93
CA PHE A 93 -0.08 4.27 4.08
C PHE A 93 0.09 2.78 4.36
N ILE A 94 0.97 2.10 3.63
CA ILE A 94 1.25 0.67 3.86
C ILE A 94 2.15 0.42 5.09
N GLY A 95 2.65 1.47 5.76
CA GLY A 95 3.50 1.37 6.94
C GLY A 95 4.94 0.96 6.65
N TYR A 96 5.44 1.21 5.42
CA TYR A 96 6.80 0.83 5.02
C TYR A 96 7.72 2.05 5.02
N ASP A 97 8.94 1.90 5.53
CA ASP A 97 9.99 2.89 5.38
C ASP A 97 10.65 2.84 4.00
N PHE A 98 11.65 3.70 3.75
CA PHE A 98 12.38 3.73 2.48
C PHE A 98 13.35 2.57 2.27
N SER A 99 13.77 1.89 3.33
CA SER A 99 14.71 0.76 3.31
C SER A 99 14.02 -0.58 3.04
N GLN A 100 12.73 -0.68 3.41
CA GLN A 100 11.96 -1.89 3.24
C GLN A 100 11.63 -2.15 1.75
N PRO A 101 11.89 -3.37 1.24
CA PRO A 101 11.53 -3.72 -0.12
C PRO A 101 10.01 -3.90 -0.24
N ILE A 102 9.43 -3.30 -1.28
CA ILE A 102 8.01 -3.48 -1.57
C ILE A 102 7.78 -4.90 -2.11
N PRO A 103 6.73 -5.62 -1.68
CA PRO A 103 6.51 -6.98 -2.13
C PRO A 103 6.32 -7.07 -3.64
N HIS A 104 6.88 -8.12 -4.25
CA HIS A 104 6.77 -8.32 -5.68
C HIS A 104 5.31 -8.63 -6.10
N PHE A 105 4.87 -8.06 -7.23
CA PHE A 105 3.47 -8.15 -7.71
C PHE A 105 2.95 -9.58 -7.86
N SER A 106 3.82 -10.55 -8.15
CA SER A 106 3.45 -11.96 -8.33
C SER A 106 3.06 -12.66 -7.02
N THR A 107 3.57 -12.17 -5.89
CA THR A 107 3.23 -12.66 -4.55
C THR A 107 1.84 -12.20 -4.15
N LEU A 108 1.42 -11.02 -4.63
CA LEU A 108 0.08 -10.48 -4.39
C LEU A 108 -0.97 -11.35 -5.07
N GLY A 109 -0.90 -11.59 -6.38
CA GLY A 109 -1.95 -12.32 -7.11
C GLY A 109 -2.29 -13.71 -6.55
N LYS A 110 -1.29 -14.47 -6.11
CA LYS A 110 -1.49 -15.80 -5.51
C LYS A 110 -2.02 -15.73 -4.08
N ASN A 111 -1.55 -14.77 -3.29
CA ASN A 111 -2.00 -14.59 -1.91
C ASN A 111 -3.40 -13.98 -1.84
N TYR A 112 -3.71 -13.04 -2.73
CA TYR A 112 -4.97 -12.30 -2.80
C TYR A 112 -6.15 -13.20 -3.18
N VAL A 113 -5.98 -14.01 -4.23
CA VAL A 113 -7.03 -14.91 -4.73
C VAL A 113 -7.25 -16.12 -3.81
N ARG A 114 -6.20 -16.63 -3.16
CA ARG A 114 -6.32 -17.81 -2.30
C ARG A 114 -6.91 -17.50 -0.93
N ARG A 115 -6.61 -16.32 -0.38
CA ARG A 115 -6.92 -15.99 1.02
C ARG A 115 -8.19 -15.16 1.22
N PHE A 116 -8.63 -14.41 0.21
CA PHE A 116 -9.75 -13.48 0.35
C PHE A 116 -10.98 -13.85 -0.49
N ARG A 117 -10.95 -15.00 -1.20
CA ARG A 117 -12.05 -15.43 -2.10
C ARG A 117 -13.40 -15.57 -1.39
N ASP A 118 -13.39 -16.07 -0.16
CA ASP A 118 -14.63 -16.42 0.56
C ASP A 118 -15.07 -15.34 1.57
N THR A 119 -14.34 -14.22 1.64
CA THR A 119 -14.58 -13.13 2.62
C THR A 119 -15.47 -11.99 2.11
N GLY A 120 -15.92 -12.02 0.84
CA GLY A 120 -16.71 -10.95 0.22
C GLY A 120 -15.95 -9.64 -0.05
N LEU A 121 -14.82 -9.39 0.65
CA LEU A 121 -13.86 -8.31 0.40
C LEU A 121 -13.43 -8.25 -1.07
N PHE A 122 -13.32 -9.42 -1.71
CA PHE A 122 -12.98 -9.53 -3.12
C PHE A 122 -14.02 -8.89 -4.02
N GLU A 123 -15.32 -8.98 -3.73
CA GLU A 123 -16.35 -8.36 -4.58
C GLU A 123 -16.34 -6.83 -4.46
N GLY A 124 -16.15 -6.29 -3.25
CA GLY A 124 -16.04 -4.85 -3.03
C GLY A 124 -14.82 -4.26 -3.75
N ILE A 125 -13.65 -4.88 -3.58
CA ILE A 125 -12.41 -4.42 -4.23
C ILE A 125 -12.43 -4.74 -5.73
N ARG A 126 -12.94 -5.89 -6.17
CA ARG A 126 -13.03 -6.21 -7.60
C ARG A 126 -14.04 -5.36 -8.33
N SER A 127 -15.16 -4.96 -7.71
CA SER A 127 -16.09 -4.00 -8.34
C SER A 127 -15.39 -2.66 -8.55
N CYS A 128 -14.58 -2.24 -7.58
CA CYS A 128 -13.66 -1.10 -7.65
C CYS A 128 -12.66 -1.23 -8.82
N LEU A 129 -12.05 -2.42 -8.98
CA LEU A 129 -11.06 -2.70 -10.03
C LEU A 129 -11.68 -2.94 -11.42
N ALA A 130 -12.89 -3.48 -11.49
CA ALA A 130 -13.59 -3.82 -12.72
C ALA A 130 -14.22 -2.59 -13.38
N TRP A 131 -14.47 -1.50 -12.63
CA TRP A 131 -14.92 -0.22 -13.17
C TRP A 131 -13.92 0.48 -14.12
N PHE A 132 -12.70 -0.04 -14.24
CA PHE A 132 -11.62 0.52 -15.07
C PHE A 132 -11.25 -0.33 -16.30
N HIS A 133 -11.99 -1.41 -16.59
CA HIS A 133 -11.89 -2.21 -17.81
C HIS A 133 -13.18 -2.13 -18.63
#